data_AF-A0A357F719-F1
#
_entry.id   AF-A0A357F719-F1
#
_cell.length_a   1.000
_cell.length_b   1.000
_cell.length_c   1.000
_cell.angle_alpha   90.00
_cell.angle_beta   90.00
_cell.angle_gamma   90.00
#
_symmetry.space_group_name_H-M   'P 1'
#
loop_
_entity.id
_entity.type
_entity.pdbx_description
1 polymer ?
#
loop_
_entity_poly.entity_id
_entity_poly.type
_entity_poly.pdbx_seq_one_letter_code
_entity_poly.pdbx_strand_id
1 'polypeptide(L)'
;RRKMKPPQSYKVLLHNDNYTTMEFVVFILESVFKKSLAEATQIMIHVHENGIGVCGSYSFEVAETKVESVHGLAEQYEYPLQATMEEN
;
A
#
# COMPACT_ATOMS: atom_id res chain seq x y z
N ARG A 1 35.11 13.52 -5.70
CA ARG A 1 33.76 13.72 -5.11
C ARG A 1 32.92 12.48 -5.40
N ARG A 2 32.63 11.62 -4.41
CA ARG A 2 31.65 10.52 -4.56
C ARG A 2 30.28 11.17 -4.78
N LYS A 3 29.73 11.09 -5.99
CA LYS A 3 28.32 11.45 -6.22
C LYS A 3 27.49 10.39 -5.50
N MET A 4 26.89 10.75 -4.36
CA MET A 4 25.88 9.90 -3.73
C MET A 4 24.73 9.80 -4.72
N LYS A 5 24.39 8.58 -5.17
CA LYS A 5 23.16 8.36 -5.92
C LYS A 5 22.00 8.83 -5.03
N PRO A 6 20.99 9.54 -5.57
CA PRO A 6 19.80 9.86 -4.79
C PRO A 6 19.21 8.56 -4.24
N PRO A 7 18.68 8.56 -3.01
CA PRO A 7 18.07 7.35 -2.45
C PRO A 7 16.98 6.86 -3.40
N GLN A 8 17.08 5.59 -3.82
CA GLN A 8 16.04 4.94 -4.61
C GLN A 8 14.77 4.91 -3.77
N SER A 9 13.68 5.39 -4.37
CA SER A 9 12.38 5.38 -3.73
C SER A 9 11.57 4.23 -4.30
N TYR A 10 10.77 3.60 -3.45
CA TYR A 10 9.93 2.47 -3.77
C TYR A 10 8.48 2.87 -3.59
N LYS A 11 7.64 2.59 -4.59
CA LYS A 11 6.19 2.69 -4.45
C LYS A 11 5.68 1.44 -3.75
N VAL A 12 4.75 1.61 -2.82
CA VAL A 12 3.95 0.50 -2.29
C VAL A 12 2.59 0.51 -2.98
N LEU A 13 2.18 -0.67 -3.46
CA LEU A 13 1.00 -0.91 -4.27
C LEU A 13 0.05 -1.83 -3.51
N LEU A 14 -1.26 -1.57 -3.60
CA LEU A 14 -2.30 -2.54 -3.23
C LEU A 14 -2.93 -3.12 -4.49
N HIS A 15 -3.24 -4.42 -4.45
CA HIS A 15 -3.87 -5.15 -5.54
C HIS A 15 -5.32 -5.49 -5.17
N ASN A 16 -6.22 -5.33 -6.13
CA ASN A 16 -7.63 -5.66 -5.98
C ASN A 16 -7.85 -7.17 -5.93
N ASP A 17 -8.90 -7.57 -5.22
CA ASP A 17 -9.39 -8.94 -5.17
C ASP A 17 -10.92 -8.94 -4.93
N ASN A 18 -11.55 -10.12 -4.99
CA ASN A 18 -13.01 -10.25 -4.92
C ASN A 18 -13.56 -10.52 -3.51
N TYR A 19 -12.72 -10.55 -2.48
CA TYR A 19 -13.07 -10.96 -1.11
C TYR A 19 -12.84 -9.86 -0.07
N THR A 20 -11.82 -9.03 -0.25
CA THR A 20 -11.51 -7.94 0.67
C THR A 20 -12.55 -6.82 0.56
N THR A 21 -13.08 -6.36 1.70
CA THR A 21 -14.08 -5.30 1.75
C THR A 21 -13.45 -3.92 1.50
N MET A 22 -14.22 -3.00 0.91
CA MET A 22 -13.80 -1.61 0.71
C MET A 22 -13.44 -0.91 2.03
N GLU A 23 -14.20 -1.18 3.08
CA GLU A 23 -13.95 -0.64 4.42
C GLU A 23 -12.61 -1.11 4.99
N PHE A 24 -12.25 -2.38 4.78
CA PHE A 24 -10.95 -2.89 5.19
C PHE A 24 -9.80 -2.25 4.42
N VAL A 25 -9.95 -2.04 3.11
CA VAL A 25 -8.94 -1.34 2.31
C VAL A 25 -8.75 0.11 2.80
N VAL A 26 -9.83 0.82 3.12
CA VAL A 26 -9.76 2.17 3.72
C VAL A 26 -9.04 2.12 5.07
N PHE A 27 -9.39 1.17 5.94
CA PHE A 27 -8.72 0.97 7.23
C PHE A 27 -7.20 0.75 7.07
N ILE A 28 -6.78 -0.05 6.09
CA ILE A 28 -5.36 -0.27 5.78
C ILE A 28 -4.68 1.05 5.37
N LEU A 29 -5.32 1.83 4.50
CA LEU A 29 -4.80 3.11 4.01
C LEU A 29 -4.66 4.14 5.13
N GLU A 30 -5.61 4.21 6.07
CA GLU A 30 -5.52 5.10 7.24
C GLU A 30 -4.47 4.59 8.26
N SER A 31 -4.46 3.29 8.55
CA SER A 31 -3.65 2.73 9.64
C SER A 31 -2.18 2.56 9.26
N VAL A 32 -1.90 1.98 8.09
CA VAL A 32 -0.53 1.66 7.63
C VAL A 32 0.08 2.84 6.88
N PHE A 33 -0.71 3.49 6.01
CA PHE A 33 -0.21 4.54 5.11
C PHE A 33 -0.49 5.96 5.60
N LYS A 34 -1.20 6.11 6.72
CA LYS A 34 -1.54 7.41 7.33
C LYS A 34 -2.24 8.36 6.37
N LYS A 35 -3.05 7.79 5.46
CA LYS A 35 -3.92 8.57 4.58
C LYS A 35 -5.07 9.14 5.38
N SER A 36 -5.51 10.33 5.01
CA SER A 36 -6.82 10.81 5.47
C SER A 36 -7.93 9.93 4.89
N LEU A 37 -9.09 9.89 5.55
CA LEU A 37 -10.26 9.17 5.03
C LEU A 37 -10.56 9.50 3.56
N ALA A 38 -10.52 10.79 3.19
CA ALA A 38 -10.79 11.22 1.82
C ALA A 38 -9.78 10.65 0.80
N GLU A 39 -8.48 10.71 1.11
CA GLU A 39 -7.44 10.12 0.27
C GLU A 39 -7.54 8.60 0.22
N ALA A 40 -7.82 7.98 1.37
CA ALA A 40 -7.98 6.53 1.50
C ALA A 40 -9.14 6.03 0.64
N THR A 41 -10.30 6.69 0.70
CA THR A 41 -11.45 6.36 -0.16
C THR A 41 -11.12 6.51 -1.63
N GLN A 42 -10.41 7.57 -2.04
CA GLN A 42 -10.02 7.77 -3.44
C GLN A 42 -9.07 6.67 -3.93
N ILE A 43 -8.05 6.33 -3.15
CA ILE A 43 -7.10 5.25 -3.49
C ILE A 43 -7.83 3.91 -3.53
N MET A 44 -8.71 3.63 -2.57
CA MET A 44 -9.50 2.39 -2.53
C MET A 44 -10.35 2.24 -3.80
N ILE A 45 -11.09 3.29 -4.20
CA ILE A 45 -11.89 3.27 -5.44
C ILE A 45 -10.98 3.00 -6.64
N HIS A 46 -9.83 3.67 -6.70
CA HIS A 46 -8.88 3.47 -7.79
C HIS A 46 -8.38 2.02 -7.86
N VAL A 47 -8.00 1.42 -6.73
CA VAL A 47 -7.59 0.00 -6.66
C VAL A 47 -8.71 -0.90 -7.17
N HIS A 48 -9.94 -0.69 -6.69
CA HIS A 48 -11.11 -1.47 -7.06
C HIS A 48 -11.38 -1.43 -8.59
N GLU A 49 -11.32 -0.24 -9.19
CA GLU A 49 -11.62 -0.05 -10.61
C GLU A 49 -10.47 -0.47 -11.54
N ASN A 50 -9.22 -0.29 -11.12
CA ASN A 50 -8.04 -0.45 -11.98
C ASN A 50 -7.23 -1.71 -11.68
N GLY A 51 -7.59 -2.47 -10.65
CA GLY A 51 -6.92 -3.70 -10.24
C GLY A 51 -5.69 -3.47 -9.35
N ILE A 52 -5.09 -2.27 -9.38
CA ILE A 52 -3.91 -1.92 -8.59
C ILE A 52 -3.89 -0.42 -8.30
N GLY A 53 -3.28 0.00 -7.18
CA GLY A 53 -3.16 1.41 -6.84
C GLY A 53 -1.98 1.74 -5.94
N VAL A 54 -1.40 2.92 -6.14
CA VAL A 54 -0.25 3.42 -5.36
C VAL A 54 -0.71 3.98 -4.02
N CYS A 55 -0.17 3.44 -2.94
CA CYS A 55 -0.46 3.88 -1.57
C CYS A 55 0.52 4.96 -1.10
N GLY A 56 1.76 4.96 -1.61
CA GLY A 56 2.77 5.98 -1.35
C GLY A 56 4.17 5.56 -1.79
N SER A 57 5.12 6.50 -1.71
CA SER A 57 6.53 6.28 -2.05
C SER A 57 7.41 6.43 -0.81
N TYR A 58 8.32 5.48 -0.60
CA TYR A 58 9.13 5.37 0.62
C TYR A 58 10.57 4.94 0.29
N SER A 59 11.47 4.92 1.28
CA SER A 59 12.72 4.15 1.15
C SER A 59 12.42 2.65 1.13
N PHE A 60 13.37 1.84 0.66
CA PHE A 60 13.23 0.38 0.61
C PHE A 60 12.76 -0.22 1.95
N GLU A 61 13.49 0.05 3.04
CA GLU A 61 13.18 -0.50 4.38
C GLU A 61 11.77 -0.12 4.88
N VAL A 62 11.35 1.12 4.61
CA VAL A 62 10.02 1.60 5.00
C VAL A 62 8.93 1.00 4.12
N ALA A 63 9.20 0.82 2.82
CA ALA A 63 8.28 0.16 1.90
C ALA A 63 8.08 -1.32 2.28
N GLU A 64 9.17 -2.03 2.56
CA GLU A 64 9.16 -3.43 3.01
C GLU A 64 8.34 -3.59 4.30
N THR A 65 8.63 -2.78 5.32
CA THR A 65 7.88 -2.79 6.60
C THR A 65 6.38 -2.52 6.39
N LYS A 66 6.03 -1.62 5.45
CA LYS A 66 4.62 -1.33 5.14
C LYS A 66 3.93 -2.49 4.45
N VAL A 67 4.60 -3.15 3.49
CA VAL A 67 4.07 -4.35 2.82
C VAL A 67 3.80 -5.45 3.85
N GLU A 68 4.76 -5.75 4.72
CA GLU A 68 4.60 -6.73 5.80
C GLU A 68 3.45 -6.37 6.75
N SER A 69 3.31 -5.09 7.10
CA SER A 69 2.21 -4.62 7.96
C SER A 69 0.83 -4.82 7.31
N VAL A 70 0.71 -4.60 5.99
CA VAL A 70 -0.53 -4.87 5.26
C VAL A 70 -0.85 -6.35 5.30
N HIS A 71 0.12 -7.22 4.97
CA HIS A 71 -0.09 -8.66 4.94
C HIS A 71 -0.44 -9.23 6.31
N GLY A 72 0.23 -8.77 7.38
CA GLY A 72 -0.09 -9.21 8.74
C GLY A 72 -1.50 -8.83 9.19
N LEU A 73 -1.98 -7.62 8.83
CA LEU A 73 -3.37 -7.22 9.09
C LEU A 73 -4.35 -7.99 8.20
N ALA A 74 -4.03 -8.21 6.93
CA ALA A 74 -4.88 -8.99 6.02
C ALA A 74 -5.06 -10.43 6.55
N GLU A 75 -3.98 -11.07 6.98
CA GLU A 75 -4.01 -12.41 7.59
C GLU A 75 -4.85 -12.41 8.88
N GLN A 76 -4.66 -11.44 9.77
CA GLN A 76 -5.42 -11.35 11.03
C GLN A 76 -6.94 -11.23 10.81
N TYR A 77 -7.35 -10.55 9.74
CA TYR A 77 -8.77 -10.33 9.39
C TYR A 77 -9.27 -11.33 8.33
N GLU A 78 -8.48 -12.35 8.00
CA GLU A 78 -8.82 -13.42 7.05
C GLU A 78 -9.13 -12.91 5.62
N TYR A 79 -8.46 -11.81 5.21
CA TYR A 79 -8.55 -11.26 3.87
C TYR A 79 -7.34 -11.63 3.00
N PRO A 80 -7.52 -11.90 1.69
CA PRO A 80 -6.42 -12.23 0.80
C PRO A 80 -5.66 -11.00 0.26
N LEU A 81 -5.93 -9.79 0.77
CA LEU A 81 -5.40 -8.52 0.29
C LEU A 81 -3.87 -8.57 0.09
N GLN A 82 -3.43 -8.23 -1.12
CA GLN A 82 -2.01 -8.23 -1.47
C GLN A 82 -1.43 -6.83 -1.55
N ALA A 83 -0.24 -6.66 -0.99
CA ALA A 83 0.62 -5.50 -1.17
C ALA A 83 1.95 -5.89 -1.82
N THR A 84 2.49 -5.04 -2.69
CA THR A 84 3.83 -5.19 -3.26
C THR A 84 4.57 -3.86 -3.25
N MET A 85 5.88 -3.90 -3.51
CA MET A 85 6.68 -2.69 -3.75
C MET A 85 7.45 -2.77 -5.06
N GLU A 86 7.63 -1.64 -5.73
CA GLU A 86 8.41 -1.51 -6.97
C GLU A 86 9.35 -0.31 -6.91
N GLU A 87 10.50 -0.39 -7.57
CA GLU A 87 11.43 0.74 -7.71
C GLU A 87 10.84 1.82 -8.62
N ASN A 88 11.02 3.09 -8.27
CA ASN A 88 10.58 4.23 -9.07
C ASN A 88 11.39 4.48 -10.34
#